data_AF-A0A8C8GKH5-F1
#
_entry.id   AF-A0A8C8GKH5-F1
#
_cell.length_a   1.000
_cell.length_b   1.000
_cell.length_c   1.000
_cell.angle_alpha   90.00
_cell.angle_beta   90.00
_cell.angle_gamma   90.00
#
_symmetry.space_group_name_H-M   'P 1'
#
loop_
_entity.id
_entity.type
_entity.pdbx_description
1 polymer ?
#
loop_
_entity_poly.entity_id
_entity_poly.type
_entity_poly.pdbx_seq_one_letter_code
_entity_poly.pdbx_strand_id
1 'polypeptide(L)'
;MTTAARPTFEPARGGRGKGEGDLSALSKQYSSRDLPGHTKIKYRQPTQDAPEEVRARDFRRELEERERVAVREKTRERGPREHTTSSSSSSKRPRLDQIPAANLDADDPLTDDDEEDDDSEDSDDDDTAALLAELEKIKKEWDDDVVFKNCAKGVDEARREKRFVNDTLRSEFHKKFMEKYVK
;
A
#
# COMPACT_ATOMS: atom_id res chain seq x y z
N MET A 1 -27.99 -37.84 -20.01
CA MET A 1 -26.82 -37.14 -19.44
C MET A 1 -25.66 -38.13 -19.38
N THR A 2 -24.47 -37.78 -19.87
CA THR A 2 -23.31 -38.69 -19.87
C THR A 2 -22.55 -38.59 -18.53
N THR A 3 -21.96 -39.71 -18.09
CA THR A 3 -21.25 -39.84 -16.80
C THR A 3 -19.76 -39.53 -16.90
N ALA A 4 -19.30 -38.98 -18.03
CA ALA A 4 -17.88 -38.79 -18.32
C ALA A 4 -17.25 -37.66 -17.48
N ALA A 5 -17.99 -36.58 -17.19
CA ALA A 5 -17.54 -35.54 -16.28
C ALA A 5 -17.73 -36.01 -14.83
N ARG A 6 -16.63 -36.40 -14.17
CA ARG A 6 -16.61 -36.86 -12.78
C ARG A 6 -15.52 -36.15 -11.97
N PRO A 7 -15.76 -35.83 -10.68
CA PRO A 7 -14.73 -35.29 -9.80
C PRO A 7 -13.68 -36.36 -9.45
N THR A 8 -12.49 -35.92 -9.04
CA THR A 8 -11.43 -36.80 -8.51
C THR A 8 -11.59 -36.94 -7.00
N PHE A 9 -12.00 -38.11 -6.52
CA PHE A 9 -12.10 -38.39 -5.07
C PHE A 9 -10.79 -38.91 -4.48
N GLU A 10 -9.99 -39.61 -5.29
CA GLU A 10 -8.68 -40.11 -4.90
C GLU A 10 -7.61 -39.52 -5.84
N PRO A 11 -6.54 -38.89 -5.31
CA PRO A 11 -5.46 -38.37 -6.14
C PRO A 11 -4.56 -39.51 -6.63
N ALA A 12 -3.86 -39.28 -7.75
CA ALA A 12 -2.83 -40.21 -8.23
C ALA A 12 -1.67 -40.30 -7.21
N ARG A 13 -1.22 -41.52 -6.90
CA ARG A 13 -0.07 -41.78 -6.03
C ARG A 13 1.23 -41.79 -6.84
N GLY A 14 2.27 -41.14 -6.31
CA GLY A 14 3.63 -41.28 -6.81
C GLY A 14 4.21 -42.68 -6.52
N GLY A 15 5.34 -42.99 -7.14
CA GLY A 15 6.09 -44.25 -6.98
C GLY A 15 6.09 -45.17 -8.20
N ARG A 16 5.52 -44.76 -9.35
CA ARG A 16 5.42 -45.58 -10.57
C ARG A 16 5.88 -44.86 -11.85
N GLY A 17 6.33 -43.61 -11.73
CA GLY A 17 6.71 -42.76 -12.87
C GLY A 17 8.21 -42.70 -13.15
N LYS A 18 8.57 -41.81 -14.07
CA LYS A 18 9.97 -41.52 -14.45
C LYS A 18 10.75 -41.04 -13.22
N GLY A 19 11.88 -41.68 -12.91
CA GLY A 19 12.71 -41.35 -11.75
C GLY A 19 12.21 -41.92 -10.42
N GLU A 20 11.11 -42.69 -10.42
CA GLU A 20 10.58 -43.34 -9.22
C GLU A 20 10.82 -44.86 -9.30
N GLY A 21 11.38 -45.45 -8.25
CA GLY A 21 11.81 -46.85 -8.26
C GLY A 21 13.06 -47.05 -9.13
N ASP A 22 12.97 -47.86 -10.17
CA ASP A 22 14.08 -48.21 -11.06
C ASP A 22 14.33 -47.13 -12.14
N LEU A 23 14.38 -45.85 -11.76
CA LEU A 23 14.60 -44.67 -12.63
C LEU A 23 13.84 -44.70 -13.99
N SER A 24 12.71 -45.42 -14.03
CA SER A 24 12.01 -45.85 -15.24
C SER A 24 12.95 -46.36 -16.34
N ALA A 25 13.60 -47.52 -16.13
CA ALA A 25 14.34 -48.28 -17.15
C ALA A 25 15.26 -47.39 -18.02
N LEU A 26 16.04 -46.53 -17.35
CA LEU A 26 17.06 -45.67 -17.93
C LEU A 26 16.63 -44.96 -19.23
N SER A 27 15.44 -44.37 -19.22
CA SER A 27 14.94 -43.57 -20.35
C SER A 27 15.93 -42.46 -20.73
N LYS A 28 16.24 -42.35 -22.03
CA LYS A 28 17.10 -41.30 -22.60
C LYS A 28 16.40 -39.94 -22.73
N GLN A 29 15.12 -39.87 -22.37
CA GLN A 29 14.33 -38.64 -22.46
C GLN A 29 14.69 -37.70 -21.31
N TYR A 30 15.06 -36.46 -21.61
CA TYR A 30 15.26 -35.39 -20.62
C TYR A 30 14.54 -34.12 -21.05
N SER A 31 14.08 -33.33 -20.08
CA SER A 31 13.45 -32.03 -20.33
C SER A 31 14.52 -30.94 -20.49
N SER A 32 14.18 -29.83 -21.14
CA SER A 32 15.04 -28.63 -21.14
C SER A 32 15.30 -28.10 -19.73
N ARG A 33 14.41 -28.39 -18.76
CA ARG A 33 14.54 -28.04 -17.35
C ARG A 33 15.46 -28.99 -16.56
N ASP A 34 15.77 -30.16 -17.11
CA ASP A 34 16.65 -31.16 -16.49
C ASP A 34 18.14 -30.92 -16.87
N LEU A 35 18.43 -29.93 -17.73
CA LEU A 35 19.81 -29.57 -18.04
C LEU A 35 20.51 -29.02 -16.79
N PRO A 36 21.85 -29.17 -16.69
CA PRO A 36 22.62 -28.68 -15.56
C PRO A 36 22.37 -27.19 -15.27
N GLY A 37 21.74 -26.92 -14.13
CA GLY A 37 21.48 -25.59 -13.59
C GLY A 37 21.67 -25.59 -12.09
N HIS A 38 22.25 -24.51 -11.55
CA HIS A 38 22.59 -24.41 -10.11
C HIS A 38 23.37 -25.61 -9.56
N THR A 39 24.44 -25.98 -10.25
CA THR A 39 25.31 -27.13 -9.88
C THR A 39 26.13 -26.92 -8.60
N LYS A 40 26.12 -25.71 -8.03
CA LYS A 40 26.85 -25.34 -6.81
C LYS A 40 25.89 -24.81 -5.75
N ILE A 41 25.80 -25.52 -4.63
CA ILE A 41 25.06 -25.09 -3.46
C ILE A 41 25.85 -23.96 -2.76
N LYS A 42 25.16 -22.88 -2.40
CA LYS A 42 25.71 -21.78 -1.60
C LYS A 42 25.60 -22.12 -0.12
N TYR A 43 26.67 -21.91 0.63
CA TYR A 43 26.68 -22.05 2.09
C TYR A 43 26.65 -20.67 2.75
N ARG A 44 25.96 -20.59 3.89
CA ARG A 44 25.96 -19.38 4.73
C ARG A 44 27.37 -19.13 5.22
N GLN A 45 27.90 -17.95 4.92
CA GLN A 45 29.21 -17.53 5.42
C GLN A 45 29.08 -17.04 6.87
N PRO A 46 30.19 -16.95 7.63
CA PRO A 46 30.23 -16.16 8.85
C PRO A 46 29.65 -14.77 8.57
N THR A 47 28.85 -14.21 9.49
CA THR A 47 27.99 -13.00 9.33
C THR A 47 26.64 -13.17 8.61
N GLN A 48 26.35 -14.31 7.98
CA GLN A 48 25.07 -14.57 7.27
C GLN A 48 24.16 -15.57 8.01
N ASP A 49 24.31 -15.64 9.33
CA ASP A 49 23.75 -16.68 10.20
C ASP A 49 24.33 -18.08 9.89
N ALA A 50 25.65 -18.19 9.94
CA ALA A 50 26.30 -19.49 9.98
C ALA A 50 25.81 -20.28 11.22
N PRO A 51 25.64 -21.62 11.12
CA PRO A 51 25.02 -22.41 12.18
C PRO A 51 25.80 -22.37 13.51
N GLU A 52 27.10 -22.07 13.46
CA GLU A 52 27.95 -21.90 14.63
C GLU A 52 27.61 -20.63 15.41
N GLU A 53 27.41 -19.51 14.72
CA GLU A 53 27.02 -18.22 15.32
C GLU A 53 25.60 -18.30 15.91
N VAL A 54 24.68 -18.93 15.18
CA VAL A 54 23.28 -19.13 15.61
C VAL A 54 23.21 -19.96 16.89
N ARG A 55 24.08 -20.97 17.04
CA ARG A 55 24.10 -21.83 18.23
C ARG A 55 24.55 -21.09 19.49
N ALA A 56 25.45 -20.12 19.34
CA ALA A 56 25.98 -19.35 20.46
C ALA A 56 25.11 -18.14 20.86
N ARG A 57 24.08 -17.79 20.07
CA ARG A 57 23.29 -16.57 20.25
C ARG A 57 22.13 -16.76 21.23
N ASP A 58 21.94 -15.78 22.11
CA ASP A 58 20.74 -15.69 22.95
C ASP A 58 19.66 -14.83 22.26
N PHE A 59 18.76 -15.50 21.55
CA PHE A 59 17.68 -14.86 20.79
C PHE A 59 16.65 -14.15 21.68
N ARG A 60 16.48 -14.56 22.94
CA ARG A 60 15.45 -13.97 23.80
C ARG A 60 15.80 -12.52 24.12
N ARG A 61 17.04 -12.29 24.57
CA ARG A 61 17.54 -10.96 24.93
C ARG A 61 17.58 -10.02 23.72
N GLU A 62 18.10 -10.49 22.58
CA GLU A 62 18.19 -9.69 21.36
C GLU A 62 16.81 -9.30 20.82
N LEU A 63 15.84 -10.23 20.86
CA LEU A 63 14.48 -9.97 20.43
C LEU A 63 13.82 -8.89 21.29
N GLU A 64 13.94 -9.00 22.62
CA GLU A 64 13.39 -8.02 23.55
C GLU A 64 14.01 -6.62 23.35
N GLU A 65 15.32 -6.54 23.14
CA GLU A 65 15.99 -5.28 22.83
C GLU A 65 15.48 -4.66 21.52
N ARG A 66 15.35 -5.48 20.47
CA ARG A 66 14.88 -4.99 19.17
C ARG A 66 13.40 -4.58 19.21
N GLU A 67 12.57 -5.29 19.97
CA GLU A 67 11.19 -4.88 20.25
C GLU A 67 11.14 -3.54 20.98
N ARG A 68 11.99 -3.33 22.00
CA ARG A 68 12.07 -2.06 22.73
C ARG A 68 12.45 -0.89 21.80
N VAL A 69 13.41 -1.10 20.90
CA VAL A 69 13.80 -0.08 19.91
C VAL A 69 12.67 0.19 18.92
N ALA A 70 12.01 -0.85 18.38
CA ALA A 70 10.89 -0.71 17.46
C ALA A 70 9.70 0.04 18.08
N VAL A 71 9.38 -0.25 19.35
CA VAL A 71 8.33 0.49 20.08
C VAL A 71 8.73 1.94 20.29
N ARG A 72 9.99 2.23 20.65
CA ARG A 72 10.49 3.59 20.80
C ARG A 72 10.42 4.37 19.49
N GLU A 73 10.82 3.76 18.38
CA GLU A 73 10.79 4.39 17.05
C GLU A 73 9.36 4.67 16.60
N LYS A 74 8.46 3.70 16.71
CA LYS A 74 7.02 3.87 16.47
C LYS A 74 6.40 5.00 17.30
N THR A 75 6.84 5.16 18.55
CA THR A 75 6.35 6.22 19.45
C THR A 75 6.95 7.60 19.09
N ARG A 76 8.17 7.64 18.54
CA ARG A 76 8.79 8.90 18.07
C ARG A 76 8.20 9.37 16.76
N GLU A 77 7.88 8.45 15.84
CA GLU A 77 7.24 8.75 14.55
C GLU A 77 5.81 9.26 14.75
N ARG A 78 5.08 8.67 15.71
CA ARG A 78 3.73 9.08 16.10
C ARG A 78 3.82 9.99 17.33
N GLY A 79 4.18 11.27 17.14
CA GLY A 79 4.19 12.30 18.19
C GLY A 79 2.89 12.33 19.04
N PRO A 80 2.89 13.01 20.20
CA PRO A 80 1.84 12.86 21.22
C PRO A 80 0.46 13.17 20.66
N ARG A 81 -0.29 12.12 20.35
CA ARG A 81 -1.73 12.18 20.09
C ARG A 81 -2.42 11.81 21.39
N GLU A 82 -3.27 12.72 21.87
CA GLU A 82 -4.06 12.51 23.07
C GLU A 82 -4.77 11.15 23.06
N HIS A 83 -4.78 10.58 24.25
CA HIS A 83 -5.43 9.35 24.67
C HIS A 83 -6.74 9.04 23.94
N THR A 84 -6.76 7.95 23.17
CA THR A 84 -7.95 7.09 23.08
C THR A 84 -7.52 5.66 23.41
N THR A 85 -7.88 5.24 24.61
CA THR A 85 -7.70 3.86 25.07
C THR A 85 -8.67 2.97 24.32
N SER A 86 -8.14 2.05 23.51
CA SER A 86 -8.85 0.81 23.19
C SER A 86 -7.84 -0.33 23.16
N SER A 87 -7.64 -0.90 24.33
CA SER A 87 -7.17 -2.26 24.52
C SER A 87 -8.02 -3.22 23.69
N SER A 88 -7.44 -3.82 22.65
CA SER A 88 -7.93 -5.09 22.14
C SER A 88 -6.78 -5.95 21.65
N SER A 89 -6.63 -7.06 22.36
CA SER A 89 -5.73 -8.18 22.15
C SER A 89 -6.12 -8.98 20.90
N SER A 90 -5.20 -9.16 19.95
CA SER A 90 -5.12 -10.40 19.14
C SER A 90 -3.87 -10.44 18.25
N SER A 91 -2.92 -11.30 18.65
CA SER A 91 -2.11 -12.20 17.82
C SER A 91 -1.58 -11.74 16.44
N LYS A 92 -0.26 -11.44 16.43
CA LYS A 92 0.79 -11.84 15.45
C LYS A 92 0.47 -11.82 13.94
N ARG A 93 1.16 -10.92 13.20
CA ARG A 93 1.90 -11.19 11.93
C ARG A 93 2.61 -9.92 11.40
N PRO A 94 3.93 -9.90 11.13
CA PRO A 94 4.59 -8.79 10.45
C PRO A 94 4.53 -9.01 8.92
N ARG A 95 4.11 -7.98 8.17
CA ARG A 95 4.14 -7.87 6.70
C ARG A 95 4.23 -6.38 6.36
N LEU A 96 4.88 -5.90 5.31
CA LEU A 96 5.83 -6.37 4.30
C LEU A 96 6.27 -5.05 3.66
N ASP A 97 7.57 -4.85 3.43
CA ASP A 97 8.18 -3.61 2.97
C ASP A 97 7.44 -2.93 1.81
N GLN A 98 7.30 -1.62 1.95
CA GLN A 98 6.66 -0.71 1.01
C GLN A 98 7.69 -0.24 -0.02
N ILE A 99 7.47 -0.54 -1.29
CA ILE A 99 8.29 -0.08 -2.41
C ILE A 99 7.99 1.42 -2.64
N PRO A 100 8.99 2.31 -2.71
CA PRO A 100 8.74 3.71 -3.03
C PRO A 100 8.50 3.86 -4.54
N ALA A 101 7.34 4.38 -4.90
CA ALA A 101 7.01 4.75 -6.28
C ALA A 101 7.81 6.00 -6.66
N ALA A 102 8.99 5.78 -7.24
CA ALA A 102 9.63 6.75 -8.12
C ALA A 102 8.90 6.73 -9.48
N ASN A 103 8.77 7.92 -10.09
CA ASN A 103 8.21 8.22 -11.41
C ASN A 103 6.73 8.63 -11.42
N LEU A 104 6.40 9.75 -10.77
CA LEU A 104 5.34 10.62 -11.26
C LEU A 104 5.99 11.79 -12.01
N ASP A 105 5.86 11.66 -13.33
CA ASP A 105 5.93 12.60 -14.43
C ASP A 105 5.60 14.05 -14.04
N ALA A 106 6.55 14.95 -14.28
CA ALA A 106 6.49 16.36 -13.93
C ALA A 106 6.80 17.20 -15.18
N ASP A 107 5.93 17.08 -16.18
CA ASP A 107 5.82 18.05 -17.27
C ASP A 107 4.60 18.93 -16.97
N ASP A 108 4.79 19.93 -16.11
CA ASP A 108 3.87 21.05 -15.93
C ASP A 108 4.34 22.17 -16.88
N PRO A 109 3.60 22.50 -17.96
CA PRO A 109 4.01 23.57 -18.86
C PRO A 109 3.98 24.90 -18.09
N LEU A 110 5.15 25.51 -17.94
CA LEU A 110 5.30 26.92 -17.58
C LEU A 110 4.42 27.72 -18.55
N THR A 111 3.24 28.14 -18.10
CA THR A 111 2.48 29.16 -18.80
C THR A 111 3.30 30.44 -18.73
N ASP A 112 3.55 31.00 -19.91
CA ASP A 112 4.12 32.33 -20.16
C ASP A 112 3.67 33.30 -19.06
N ASP A 113 4.67 33.83 -18.37
CA ASP A 113 4.56 35.00 -17.52
C ASP A 113 4.50 36.21 -18.47
N ASP A 114 3.36 36.38 -19.14
CA ASP A 114 2.97 37.69 -19.67
C ASP A 114 2.55 38.54 -18.46
N GLU A 115 3.54 39.04 -17.72
CA GLU A 115 3.36 40.19 -16.83
C GLU A 115 3.06 41.41 -17.73
N GLU A 116 1.78 41.59 -18.05
CA GLU A 116 1.26 42.90 -18.45
C GLU A 116 1.45 43.85 -17.26
N ASP A 117 2.50 44.64 -17.33
CA ASP A 117 2.73 45.87 -16.58
C ASP A 117 1.61 46.87 -16.92
N ASP A 118 0.46 46.73 -16.27
CA ASP A 118 -0.55 47.79 -16.20
C ASP A 118 -0.28 48.62 -14.94
N ASP A 119 0.56 49.64 -15.14
CA ASP A 119 0.82 50.75 -14.23
C ASP A 119 -0.46 51.59 -14.13
N SER A 120 -1.51 51.05 -13.49
CA SER A 120 -2.73 51.80 -13.18
C SER A 120 -2.54 52.49 -11.84
N GLU A 121 -2.13 53.76 -11.95
CA GLU A 121 -2.24 54.83 -10.98
C GLU A 121 -3.11 54.49 -9.75
N ASP A 122 -2.52 54.64 -8.56
CA ASP A 122 -3.17 54.74 -7.24
C ASP A 122 -4.18 55.91 -7.28
N SER A 123 -5.29 55.67 -7.96
CA SER A 123 -6.46 56.49 -7.95
C SER A 123 -7.29 55.96 -6.79
N ASP A 124 -7.26 56.68 -5.68
CA ASP A 124 -8.25 56.63 -4.59
C ASP A 124 -9.66 56.99 -5.12
N ASP A 125 -10.09 56.38 -6.23
CA ASP A 125 -11.45 56.46 -6.72
C ASP A 125 -12.24 55.49 -5.85
N ASP A 126 -12.71 56.03 -4.71
CA ASP A 126 -13.65 55.41 -3.75
C ASP A 126 -14.76 54.63 -4.48
N ASP A 127 -15.12 55.04 -5.69
CA ASP A 127 -16.11 54.40 -6.56
C ASP A 127 -15.70 53.00 -7.04
N THR A 128 -14.40 52.73 -7.32
CA THR A 128 -13.92 51.39 -7.72
C THR A 128 -13.89 50.42 -6.55
N ALA A 129 -13.44 50.89 -5.38
CA ALA A 129 -13.46 50.13 -4.13
C ALA A 129 -14.88 49.86 -3.64
N ALA A 130 -15.79 50.84 -3.80
CA ALA A 130 -17.21 50.68 -3.51
C ALA A 130 -17.86 49.63 -4.43
N LEU A 131 -17.50 49.62 -5.71
CA LEU A 131 -18.03 48.66 -6.69
C LEU A 131 -17.56 47.23 -6.39
N LEU A 132 -16.29 47.04 -6.03
CA LEU A 132 -15.78 45.73 -5.59
C LEU A 132 -16.42 45.26 -4.28
N ALA A 133 -16.63 46.15 -3.31
CA ALA A 133 -17.32 45.84 -2.06
C ALA A 133 -18.81 45.51 -2.26
N GLU A 134 -19.46 46.13 -3.24
CA GLU A 134 -20.83 45.81 -3.64
C GLU A 134 -20.91 44.47 -4.38
N LEU A 135 -19.91 44.16 -5.21
CA LEU A 135 -19.75 42.85 -5.86
C LEU A 135 -19.53 41.73 -4.83
N GLU A 136 -18.73 41.99 -3.79
CA GLU A 136 -18.52 41.06 -2.67
C GLU A 136 -19.81 40.84 -1.86
N LYS A 137 -20.63 41.87 -1.68
CA LYS A 137 -21.95 41.75 -1.02
C LYS A 137 -22.90 40.91 -1.86
N ILE A 138 -23.00 41.16 -3.16
CA ILE A 138 -23.84 40.39 -4.08
C ILE A 138 -23.39 38.93 -4.14
N LYS A 139 -22.08 38.68 -4.18
CA LYS A 139 -21.50 37.33 -4.17
C LYS A 139 -21.81 36.60 -2.85
N LYS A 140 -21.74 37.32 -1.72
CA LYS A 140 -22.10 36.80 -0.41
C LYS A 140 -23.60 36.52 -0.27
N GLU A 141 -24.44 37.35 -0.88
CA GLU A 141 -25.90 37.18 -0.89
C GLU A 141 -26.33 36.00 -1.79
N TRP A 142 -25.63 35.74 -2.89
CA TRP A 142 -25.85 34.57 -3.75
C TRP A 142 -25.42 33.25 -3.11
N ASP A 143 -24.30 33.22 -2.39
CA ASP A 143 -23.87 32.04 -1.63
C ASP A 143 -24.74 31.80 -0.37
N ASP A 144 -25.44 32.83 0.11
CA ASP A 144 -26.31 32.72 1.28
C ASP A 144 -27.67 32.07 1.00
N ASP A 145 -28.15 32.06 -0.26
CA ASP A 145 -29.41 31.44 -0.68
C ASP A 145 -29.25 29.96 -1.12
N VAL A 146 -28.09 29.36 -0.83
CA VAL A 146 -27.84 27.94 -1.06
C VAL A 146 -28.49 27.10 0.06
N VAL A 147 -29.41 26.22 -0.32
CA VAL A 147 -30.17 25.35 0.60
C VAL A 147 -29.31 24.32 1.36
N PHE A 148 -28.07 24.07 0.93
CA PHE A 148 -27.14 23.12 1.55
C PHE A 148 -25.80 23.79 1.88
N LYS A 149 -25.62 24.22 3.13
CA LYS A 149 -24.36 24.78 3.63
C LYS A 149 -23.60 23.73 4.47
N ASN A 150 -22.28 23.65 4.30
CA ASN A 150 -21.36 22.88 5.17
C ASN A 150 -21.59 21.34 5.23
N CYS A 151 -22.17 20.69 4.22
CA CYS A 151 -22.49 19.24 4.28
C CYS A 151 -21.27 18.31 4.48
N ALA A 152 -20.07 18.75 4.08
CA ALA A 152 -18.83 17.98 4.24
C ALA A 152 -17.93 18.50 5.38
N LYS A 153 -18.42 19.42 6.22
CA LYS A 153 -17.60 20.03 7.28
C LYS A 153 -17.19 18.97 8.31
N GLY A 154 -15.91 18.66 8.37
CA GLY A 154 -15.35 17.64 9.26
C GLY A 154 -15.27 16.22 8.66
N VAL A 155 -15.58 16.04 7.38
CA VAL A 155 -15.27 14.81 6.63
C VAL A 155 -13.78 14.84 6.25
N ASP A 156 -12.92 14.68 7.25
CA ASP A 156 -11.50 14.46 6.99
C ASP A 156 -11.33 13.07 6.36
N GLU A 157 -10.87 13.00 5.11
CA GLU A 157 -10.46 11.72 4.51
C GLU A 157 -9.33 11.05 5.32
N ALA A 158 -8.56 11.84 6.09
CA ALA A 158 -7.59 11.36 7.07
C ALA A 158 -8.21 10.54 8.22
N ARG A 159 -9.53 10.64 8.45
CA ARG A 159 -10.30 9.78 9.37
C ARG A 159 -10.83 8.50 8.73
N ARG A 160 -10.66 8.28 7.43
CA ARG A 160 -10.78 6.92 6.88
C ARG A 160 -9.63 6.11 7.45
N GLU A 161 -9.88 5.53 8.62
CA GLU A 161 -8.96 4.68 9.33
C GLU A 161 -8.37 3.66 8.34
N LYS A 162 -7.05 3.46 8.39
CA LYS A 162 -6.33 2.43 7.64
C LYS A 162 -6.79 1.06 8.13
N ARG A 163 -7.99 0.65 7.74
CA ARG A 163 -8.64 -0.60 8.11
C ARG A 163 -8.28 -1.65 7.08
N PHE A 164 -7.72 -2.75 7.54
CA PHE A 164 -7.59 -3.95 6.74
C PHE A 164 -8.80 -4.85 6.97
N VAL A 165 -9.53 -5.16 5.90
CA VAL A 165 -10.67 -6.08 5.94
C VAL A 165 -10.26 -7.37 5.23
N ASN A 166 -10.31 -8.50 5.93
CA ASN A 166 -10.05 -9.83 5.36
C ASN A 166 -11.29 -10.36 4.62
N ASP A 167 -11.76 -9.60 3.63
CA ASP A 167 -12.91 -9.93 2.78
C ASP A 167 -12.61 -9.35 1.38
N THR A 168 -12.66 -10.21 0.36
CA THR A 168 -12.29 -9.83 -1.01
C THR A 168 -13.31 -8.91 -1.68
N LEU A 169 -14.54 -8.83 -1.18
CA LEU A 169 -15.60 -7.99 -1.74
C LEU A 169 -15.82 -6.70 -0.93
N ARG A 170 -15.60 -6.76 0.38
CA ARG A 170 -15.83 -5.62 1.29
C ARG A 170 -14.59 -4.81 1.61
N SER A 171 -13.41 -5.28 1.21
CA SER A 171 -12.18 -4.52 1.34
C SER A 171 -12.27 -3.20 0.56
N GLU A 172 -11.69 -2.14 1.13
CA GLU A 172 -11.55 -0.85 0.47
C GLU A 172 -10.82 -0.96 -0.88
N PHE A 173 -9.94 -1.96 -1.02
CA PHE A 173 -9.31 -2.27 -2.30
C PHE A 173 -10.35 -2.65 -3.37
N HIS A 174 -11.27 -3.55 -3.03
CA HIS A 174 -12.26 -4.04 -3.99
C HIS A 174 -13.32 -2.99 -4.31
N LYS A 175 -13.75 -2.20 -3.32
CA LYS A 175 -14.67 -1.08 -3.55
C LYS A 175 -14.08 -0.07 -4.53
N LYS A 176 -12.83 0.36 -4.29
CA LYS A 176 -12.11 1.28 -5.19
C LYS A 176 -11.87 0.67 -6.56
N PHE A 177 -11.59 -0.64 -6.63
CA PHE A 177 -11.45 -1.35 -7.89
C PHE A 177 -12.76 -1.31 -8.69
N MET A 178 -13.89 -1.63 -8.07
CA MET A 178 -15.19 -1.61 -8.75
C MET A 178 -15.60 -0.20 -9.14
N GLU A 179 -15.42 0.79 -8.28
CA GLU A 179 -15.67 2.21 -8.59
C GLU A 179 -14.82 2.70 -9.79
N LYS A 180 -13.58 2.22 -9.92
CA LYS A 180 -12.69 2.61 -11.01
C LYS A 180 -13.02 1.93 -12.34
N TYR A 181 -13.37 0.64 -12.32
CA TYR A 181 -13.49 -0.18 -13.52
C TYR A 181 -14.93 -0.49 -13.94
N VAL A 182 -15.93 -0.16 -13.10
CA VAL A 182 -17.35 -0.32 -13.38
C VAL A 182 -18.02 1.04 -13.16
N LYS A 183 -18.55 1.62 -14.23
CA LYS A 183 -19.17 2.94 -14.27
C LYS A 183 -20.69 2.85 -14.20
#